data_AF-A0AAJ5ZSM1-F1
#
_entry.id   AF-A0AAJ5ZSM1-F1
#
_cell.length_a   1.000
_cell.length_b   1.000
_cell.length_c   1.000
_cell.angle_alpha   90.00
_cell.angle_beta   90.00
_cell.angle_gamma   90.00
#
_symmetry.space_group_name_H-M   'P 1'
#
loop_
_entity.id
_entity.type
_entity.pdbx_description
1 polymer ?
#
loop_
_entity_poly.entity_id
_entity_poly.type
_entity_poly.pdbx_seq_one_letter_code
_entity_poly.pdbx_strand_id
1 'polypeptide(L)'
;MRGVVAWAAASGIADISDVALLGRLRNAGPWLQQLIGHLLKREEKGLAKGRLIRILDATAVAKAGAHEKKNNGLWRMHCAFELEREQFDFLEITDQSEAELIDRVPVVAGEIRIGDRAYLQAERIARVMAQGGDVVVRASWKNARWLDANGKAFDLIGYLESRREEVFETPVRLALKKGEPVKMRLIALRKSEAAAQEARRKINKEAKAKGNKVRPEALIAAGFVILVTSLDRQEFPAGTVLKLYRMRWRIELAFKRLKSLIGLRAPPAKDPRIAKPWILAHFLIALVTEPLSQELGVSPP
;
A
#
# COMPACT_ATOMS: atom_id res chain seq x y z
N MET A 1 -4.69 -29.48 -1.93
CA MET A 1 -3.70 -30.30 -2.68
C MET A 1 -4.36 -31.45 -3.43
N ARG A 2 -5.12 -32.33 -2.76
CA ARG A 2 -5.83 -33.44 -3.44
C ARG A 2 -6.68 -33.02 -4.65
N GLY A 3 -7.49 -31.96 -4.51
CA GLY A 3 -8.26 -31.43 -5.63
C GLY A 3 -7.42 -30.91 -6.80
N VAL A 4 -6.24 -30.31 -6.52
CA VAL A 4 -5.32 -29.81 -7.56
C VAL A 4 -4.70 -30.97 -8.33
N VAL A 5 -4.28 -32.01 -7.63
CA VAL A 5 -3.76 -33.24 -8.23
C VAL A 5 -4.81 -33.95 -9.08
N ALA A 6 -6.02 -34.13 -8.54
CA ALA A 6 -7.11 -34.77 -9.27
C ALA A 6 -7.48 -34.00 -10.55
N TRP A 7 -7.53 -32.67 -10.47
CA TRP A 7 -7.76 -31.82 -11.64
C TRP A 7 -6.61 -31.89 -12.66
N ALA A 8 -5.35 -31.88 -12.21
CA ALA A 8 -4.19 -31.98 -13.10
C ALA A 8 -4.13 -33.32 -13.83
N ALA A 9 -4.48 -34.42 -13.15
CA ALA A 9 -4.56 -35.74 -13.76
C ALA A 9 -5.71 -35.82 -14.76
N ALA A 10 -6.91 -35.34 -14.38
CA ALA A 10 -8.08 -35.28 -15.28
C ALA A 10 -7.85 -34.39 -16.51
N SER A 11 -7.01 -33.36 -16.39
CA SER A 11 -6.67 -32.45 -17.48
C SER A 11 -5.45 -32.92 -18.31
N GLY A 12 -4.87 -34.08 -18.00
CA GLY A 12 -3.68 -34.61 -18.70
C GLY A 12 -2.40 -33.80 -18.48
N ILE A 13 -2.35 -32.92 -17.47
CA ILE A 13 -1.20 -32.06 -17.19
C ILE A 13 -0.12 -32.81 -16.42
N ALA A 14 -0.51 -33.56 -15.38
CA ALA A 14 0.41 -34.35 -14.57
C ALA A 14 -0.35 -35.39 -13.73
N ASP A 15 0.27 -36.57 -13.56
CA ASP A 15 -0.16 -37.59 -12.60
C ASP A 15 0.88 -37.73 -11.48
N ILE A 16 0.61 -37.14 -10.31
CA ILE A 16 1.50 -37.10 -9.15
C ILE A 16 0.71 -37.14 -7.86
N SER A 17 1.27 -37.71 -6.78
CA SER A 17 0.59 -37.67 -5.48
C SER A 17 0.53 -36.26 -4.86
N ASP A 18 -0.41 -36.04 -3.95
CA ASP A 18 -0.52 -34.78 -3.20
C ASP A 18 0.72 -34.52 -2.33
N VAL A 19 1.34 -35.57 -1.79
CA VAL A 19 2.61 -35.51 -1.07
C VAL A 19 3.77 -35.09 -1.98
N ALA A 20 3.86 -35.66 -3.20
CA ALA A 20 4.90 -35.30 -4.16
C ALA A 20 4.77 -33.84 -4.62
N LEU A 21 3.54 -33.38 -4.89
CA LEU A 21 3.27 -31.98 -5.22
C LEU A 21 3.66 -31.04 -4.08
N LEU A 22 3.34 -31.41 -2.82
CA LEU A 22 3.71 -30.62 -1.65
C LEU A 22 5.23 -30.53 -1.47
N GLY A 23 5.94 -31.64 -1.70
CA GLY A 23 7.40 -31.71 -1.67
C GLY A 23 8.05 -30.79 -2.72
N ARG A 24 7.50 -30.77 -3.94
CA ARG A 24 7.97 -29.85 -5.00
C ARG A 24 7.69 -28.39 -4.67
N LEU A 25 6.48 -28.07 -4.20
CA LEU A 25 6.11 -26.71 -3.81
C LEU A 25 7.03 -26.15 -2.73
N ARG A 26 7.40 -26.97 -1.73
CA ARG A 26 8.34 -26.58 -0.66
C ARG A 26 9.67 -26.04 -1.21
N ASN A 27 10.14 -26.58 -2.34
CA ASN A 27 11.43 -26.23 -2.94
C ASN A 27 11.30 -25.24 -4.13
N ALA A 28 10.07 -24.91 -4.54
CA ALA A 28 9.82 -24.08 -5.72
C ALA A 28 10.05 -22.58 -5.51
N GLY A 29 10.32 -22.14 -4.27
CA GLY A 29 10.44 -20.72 -3.91
C GLY A 29 11.41 -19.92 -4.80
N PRO A 30 12.69 -20.30 -4.90
CA PRO A 30 13.67 -19.59 -5.74
C PRO A 30 13.25 -19.52 -7.22
N TRP A 31 12.73 -20.63 -7.76
CA TRP A 31 12.27 -20.69 -9.15
C TRP A 31 11.06 -19.77 -9.41
N LEU A 32 10.06 -19.77 -8.51
CA LEU A 32 8.91 -18.85 -8.60
C LEU A 32 9.33 -17.39 -8.50
N GLN A 33 10.31 -17.06 -7.65
CA GLN A 33 10.86 -15.71 -7.55
C GLN A 33 11.52 -15.27 -8.86
N GLN A 34 12.24 -16.17 -9.54
CA GLN A 34 12.82 -15.86 -10.84
C GLN A 34 11.74 -15.58 -11.88
N LEU A 35 10.68 -16.40 -11.96
CA LEU A 35 9.56 -16.16 -12.89
C LEU A 35 8.88 -14.82 -12.63
N ILE A 36 8.55 -14.52 -11.37
CA ILE A 36 7.99 -13.23 -10.97
C ILE A 36 8.93 -12.10 -11.36
N GLY A 37 10.23 -12.23 -11.10
CA GLY A 37 11.22 -11.23 -11.47
C GLY A 37 11.25 -10.92 -12.97
N HIS A 38 11.01 -11.91 -13.85
CA HIS A 38 10.89 -11.67 -15.29
C HIS A 38 9.59 -10.95 -15.66
N LEU A 39 8.47 -11.28 -15.00
CA LEU A 39 7.19 -10.65 -15.27
C LEU A 39 7.12 -9.21 -14.75
N LEU A 40 7.82 -8.90 -13.65
CA LEU A 40 7.91 -7.55 -13.09
C LEU A 40 8.87 -6.64 -13.88
N LYS A 41 9.86 -7.21 -14.58
CA LYS A 41 10.74 -6.47 -15.51
C LYS A 41 9.99 -6.13 -16.80
N ARG A 42 9.13 -5.12 -16.80
CA ARG A 42 8.44 -4.60 -18.01
C ARG A 42 8.65 -3.09 -18.15
N GLU A 43 8.64 -2.58 -19.38
CA GLU A 43 9.05 -1.20 -19.72
C GLU A 43 8.38 -0.12 -18.85
N GLU A 44 9.20 0.74 -18.25
CA GLU A 44 8.85 1.89 -17.40
C GLU A 44 8.33 3.10 -18.19
N LYS A 45 7.34 2.91 -19.07
CA LYS A 45 6.63 4.04 -19.69
C LYS A 45 5.33 4.28 -18.93
N GLY A 46 5.27 5.36 -18.15
CA GLY A 46 4.06 5.87 -17.48
C GLY A 46 3.45 7.05 -18.26
N LEU A 47 2.15 7.30 -18.12
CA LEU A 47 1.38 8.31 -18.85
C LEU A 47 0.55 9.23 -17.94
N ALA A 48 0.89 9.39 -16.66
CA ALA A 48 0.45 10.57 -15.92
C ALA A 48 1.33 11.76 -16.28
N LYS A 49 1.04 12.40 -17.42
CA LYS A 49 1.95 13.36 -18.08
C LYS A 49 3.33 12.76 -18.39
N GLY A 50 3.43 11.45 -18.60
CA GLY A 50 4.70 10.76 -18.82
C GLY A 50 5.36 10.19 -17.56
N ARG A 51 4.77 10.40 -16.37
CA ARG A 51 5.35 9.94 -15.09
C ARG A 51 4.78 8.59 -14.66
N LEU A 52 5.65 7.73 -14.12
CA LEU A 52 5.29 6.47 -13.44
C LEU A 52 4.54 6.78 -12.13
N ILE A 53 3.36 6.21 -11.91
CA ILE A 53 2.64 6.30 -10.63
C ILE A 53 2.58 4.93 -9.97
N ARG A 54 3.05 4.85 -8.72
CA ARG A 54 2.99 3.63 -7.93
C ARG A 54 2.25 3.82 -6.62
N ILE A 55 1.29 2.95 -6.36
CA ILE A 55 0.62 2.86 -5.07
C ILE A 55 1.37 1.84 -4.22
N LEU A 56 1.76 2.22 -3.02
CA LEU A 56 2.41 1.34 -2.06
C LEU A 56 1.41 0.91 -0.99
N ASP A 57 1.35 -0.39 -0.75
CA ASP A 57 0.56 -0.97 0.32
C ASP A 57 1.10 -2.36 0.66
N ALA A 58 0.73 -2.88 1.83
CA ALA A 58 1.13 -4.20 2.26
C ALA A 58 -0.08 -5.05 2.66
N THR A 59 0.08 -6.37 2.51
CA THR A 59 -0.96 -7.31 2.89
C THR A 59 -0.41 -8.52 3.63
N ALA A 60 -1.16 -8.98 4.64
CA ALA A 60 -0.74 -10.11 5.46
C ALA A 60 -1.34 -11.45 5.00
N VAL A 61 -0.52 -12.50 5.08
CA VAL A 61 -0.84 -13.90 4.79
C VAL A 61 -0.35 -14.77 5.97
N ALA A 62 -1.04 -15.85 6.29
CA ALA A 62 -0.63 -16.74 7.39
C ALA A 62 0.66 -17.50 7.07
N LYS A 63 1.55 -17.69 8.06
CA LYS A 63 2.77 -18.49 7.94
C LYS A 63 2.49 -19.99 7.80
N ALA A 64 1.42 -20.50 8.42
CA ALA A 64 1.07 -21.91 8.32
C ALA A 64 -0.42 -22.14 8.65
N GLY A 65 -1.14 -22.90 7.82
CA GLY A 65 -2.53 -23.29 8.07
C GLY A 65 -3.54 -22.15 8.33
N ALA A 66 -4.83 -22.48 8.37
CA ALA A 66 -5.90 -21.49 8.53
C ALA A 66 -5.98 -20.89 9.94
N HIS A 67 -5.51 -21.62 10.97
CA HIS A 67 -5.68 -21.25 12.38
C HIS A 67 -4.53 -20.41 12.96
N GLU A 68 -3.36 -20.31 12.31
CA GLU A 68 -2.22 -19.58 12.89
C GLU A 68 -2.28 -18.06 12.77
N LYS A 69 -3.34 -17.50 12.15
CA LYS A 69 -3.59 -16.04 12.23
C LYS A 69 -3.69 -15.56 13.68
N LYS A 70 -4.05 -16.44 14.63
CA LYS A 70 -4.16 -16.12 16.07
C LYS A 70 -2.81 -16.19 16.82
N ASN A 71 -1.80 -16.90 16.30
CA ASN A 71 -0.54 -17.17 17.00
C ASN A 71 0.66 -16.34 16.46
N ASN A 72 0.42 -15.13 15.93
CA ASN A 72 1.46 -14.24 15.43
C ASN A 72 2.35 -14.83 14.31
N GLY A 73 1.90 -15.84 13.56
CA GLY A 73 2.64 -16.31 12.38
C GLY A 73 2.12 -15.63 11.12
N LEU A 74 2.60 -14.42 10.76
CA LEU A 74 2.20 -13.75 9.51
C LEU A 74 3.40 -13.43 8.60
N TRP A 75 3.25 -13.70 7.31
CA TRP A 75 4.04 -13.09 6.26
C TRP A 75 3.36 -11.79 5.83
N ARG A 76 4.16 -10.74 5.60
CA ARG A 76 3.75 -9.48 5.01
C ARG A 76 4.29 -9.41 3.59
N MET A 77 3.39 -9.18 2.64
CA MET A 77 3.71 -8.87 1.26
C MET A 77 3.73 -7.35 1.13
N HIS A 78 4.90 -6.76 0.90
CA HIS A 78 5.05 -5.35 0.56
C HIS A 78 5.00 -5.25 -0.95
N CYS A 79 4.02 -4.52 -1.47
CA CYS A 79 3.78 -4.43 -2.90
C CYS A 79 3.86 -2.98 -3.38
N ALA A 80 4.31 -2.80 -4.61
CA ALA A 80 3.99 -1.63 -5.40
C ALA A 80 3.04 -2.04 -6.53
N PHE A 81 2.09 -1.16 -6.80
CA PHE A 81 1.10 -1.33 -7.84
C PHE A 81 1.14 -0.12 -8.77
N GLU A 82 1.51 -0.37 -10.01
CA GLU A 82 1.61 0.63 -11.06
C GLU A 82 0.20 0.95 -11.57
N LEU A 83 -0.19 2.22 -11.40
CA LEU A 83 -1.59 2.61 -11.47
C LEU A 83 -2.16 2.54 -12.89
N GLU A 84 -1.34 2.78 -13.91
CA GLU A 84 -1.83 2.88 -15.27
C GLU A 84 -2.04 1.51 -15.91
N ARG A 85 -1.04 0.63 -15.79
CA ARG A 85 -1.17 -0.76 -16.24
C ARG A 85 -1.96 -1.63 -15.27
N GLU A 86 -2.41 -1.08 -14.15
CA GLU A 86 -3.12 -1.80 -13.09
C GLU A 86 -2.44 -3.13 -12.73
N GLN A 87 -1.11 -3.10 -12.58
CA GLN A 87 -0.26 -4.28 -12.39
C GLN A 87 0.60 -4.13 -11.16
N PHE A 88 0.91 -5.23 -10.47
CA PHE A 88 1.98 -5.19 -9.48
C PHE A 88 3.32 -5.07 -10.18
N ASP A 89 4.16 -4.13 -9.75
CA ASP A 89 5.51 -3.92 -10.29
C ASP A 89 6.61 -4.26 -9.26
N PHE A 90 6.23 -4.49 -8.00
CA PHE A 90 7.15 -4.91 -6.94
C PHE A 90 6.50 -5.87 -5.95
N LEU A 91 7.29 -6.84 -5.46
CA LEU A 91 6.94 -7.69 -4.32
C LEU A 91 8.17 -7.96 -3.46
N GLU A 92 8.04 -7.70 -2.16
CA GLU A 92 8.91 -8.25 -1.13
C GLU A 92 8.10 -8.97 -0.06
N ILE A 93 8.55 -10.16 0.36
CA ILE A 93 7.90 -10.94 1.41
C ILE A 93 8.79 -10.95 2.65
N THR A 94 8.30 -10.38 3.73
CA THR A 94 8.95 -10.35 5.05
C THR A 94 8.04 -10.93 6.12
N ASP A 95 8.55 -11.17 7.32
CA ASP A 95 7.64 -11.47 8.43
C ASP A 95 6.90 -10.21 8.94
N GLN A 96 6.07 -10.40 9.97
CA GLN A 96 5.28 -9.30 10.53
C GLN A 96 6.07 -8.27 11.35
N SER A 97 7.33 -8.53 11.71
CA SER A 97 8.15 -7.60 12.48
C SER A 97 8.69 -6.46 11.61
N GLU A 98 8.84 -6.73 10.31
CA GLU A 98 9.35 -5.78 9.32
C GLU A 98 8.32 -4.71 8.97
N ALA A 99 8.67 -3.45 9.23
CA ALA A 99 7.78 -2.32 8.99
C ALA A 99 7.48 -2.11 7.49
N GLU A 100 6.35 -1.44 7.24
CA GLU A 100 6.00 -0.87 5.93
C GLU A 100 6.81 0.42 5.74
N LEU A 101 7.64 0.45 4.70
CA LEU A 101 8.62 1.50 4.48
C LEU A 101 8.47 2.04 3.07
N ILE A 102 8.34 3.36 2.95
CA ILE A 102 8.12 4.00 1.65
C ILE A 102 9.33 3.86 0.72
N ASP A 103 10.54 3.70 1.26
CA ASP A 103 11.82 3.53 0.56
C ASP A 103 12.22 2.06 0.35
N ARG A 104 11.34 1.09 0.68
CA ARG A 104 11.58 -0.35 0.43
C ARG A 104 11.58 -0.68 -1.06
N VAL A 105 10.72 -0.02 -1.81
CA VAL A 105 10.60 -0.17 -3.26
C VAL A 105 11.73 0.64 -3.92
N PRO A 106 12.49 0.09 -4.88
CA PRO A 106 13.54 0.82 -5.61
C PRO A 106 13.00 2.07 -6.28
N VAL A 107 13.66 3.23 -6.12
CA VAL A 107 13.18 4.52 -6.64
C VAL A 107 13.47 4.65 -8.12
N VAL A 108 12.45 5.02 -8.89
CA VAL A 108 12.57 5.42 -10.29
C VAL A 108 12.49 6.93 -10.35
N ALA A 109 13.52 7.59 -10.88
CA ALA A 109 13.54 9.06 -10.94
C ALA A 109 12.34 9.58 -11.76
N GLY A 110 11.67 10.61 -11.26
CA GLY A 110 10.46 11.15 -11.86
C GLY A 110 9.18 10.38 -11.54
N GLU A 111 9.22 9.31 -10.73
CA GLU A 111 7.99 8.63 -10.32
C GLU A 111 7.16 9.41 -9.29
N ILE A 112 5.92 8.97 -9.07
CA ILE A 112 5.05 9.45 -7.98
C ILE A 112 4.60 8.24 -7.14
N ARG A 113 4.95 8.23 -5.85
CA ARG A 113 4.53 7.20 -4.90
C ARG A 113 3.34 7.64 -4.08
N ILE A 114 2.30 6.81 -4.03
CA ILE A 114 1.11 7.03 -3.22
C ILE A 114 1.15 6.10 -2.01
N GLY A 115 1.11 6.66 -0.81
CA GLY A 115 1.17 5.91 0.45
C GLY A 115 0.07 6.27 1.43
N ASP A 116 -0.32 5.31 2.25
CA ASP A 116 -1.26 5.53 3.36
C ASP A 116 -0.58 6.22 4.58
N ARG A 117 -1.24 6.26 5.74
CA ARG A 117 -0.71 6.93 6.93
C ARG A 117 0.51 6.25 7.56
N ALA A 118 0.72 4.95 7.32
CA ALA A 118 1.88 4.23 7.82
C ALA A 118 3.17 4.68 7.11
N TYR A 119 3.04 5.17 5.88
CA TYR A 119 4.16 5.63 5.05
C TYR A 119 4.60 7.08 5.32
N LEU A 120 3.95 7.81 6.25
CA LEU A 120 4.39 9.15 6.66
C LEU A 120 5.63 9.06 7.56
N GLN A 121 6.77 8.78 6.94
CA GLN A 121 8.06 8.57 7.57
C GLN A 121 9.06 9.57 6.99
N ALA A 122 9.23 10.73 7.66
CA ALA A 122 9.98 11.87 7.12
C ALA A 122 11.37 11.49 6.57
N GLU A 123 12.12 10.66 7.29
CA GLU A 123 13.48 10.27 6.88
C GLU A 123 13.50 9.43 5.60
N ARG A 124 12.47 8.62 5.41
CA ARG A 124 12.36 7.72 4.26
C ARG A 124 11.79 8.45 3.06
N ILE A 125 10.87 9.40 3.30
CA ILE A 125 10.44 10.36 2.27
C ILE A 125 11.64 11.17 1.76
N ALA A 126 12.51 11.66 2.67
CA ALA A 126 13.74 12.36 2.28
C ALA A 126 14.61 11.53 1.33
N ARG A 127 14.76 10.22 1.61
CA ARG A 127 15.53 9.29 0.75
C ARG A 127 14.89 9.05 -0.61
N VAL A 128 13.56 8.96 -0.66
CA VAL A 128 12.82 8.82 -1.93
C VAL A 128 13.03 10.07 -2.79
N MET A 129 12.87 11.25 -2.18
CA MET A 129 13.05 12.53 -2.87
C MET A 129 14.50 12.76 -3.30
N ALA A 130 15.48 12.34 -2.50
CA ALA A 130 16.90 12.41 -2.86
C ALA A 130 17.25 11.55 -4.08
N GLN A 131 16.46 10.52 -4.38
CA GLN A 131 16.59 9.68 -5.58
C GLN A 131 15.70 10.17 -6.74
N GLY A 132 15.08 11.35 -6.62
CA GLY A 132 14.25 11.95 -7.67
C GLY A 132 12.81 11.44 -7.73
N GLY A 133 12.35 10.68 -6.75
CA GLY A 133 10.94 10.27 -6.65
C GLY A 133 10.09 11.29 -5.90
N ASP A 134 8.86 11.52 -6.36
CA ASP A 134 7.87 12.31 -5.64
C ASP A 134 6.93 11.43 -4.82
N VAL A 135 6.28 12.01 -3.81
CA VAL A 135 5.36 11.28 -2.92
C VAL A 135 4.04 12.01 -2.73
N VAL A 136 2.96 11.25 -2.54
CA VAL A 136 1.65 11.67 -2.06
C VAL A 136 1.25 10.74 -0.92
N VAL A 137 1.38 11.22 0.31
CA VAL A 137 1.18 10.39 1.51
C VAL A 137 0.05 10.96 2.35
N ARG A 138 -0.84 10.09 2.84
CA ARG A 138 -1.84 10.52 3.80
C ARG A 138 -1.22 10.77 5.15
N ALA A 139 -1.55 11.90 5.77
CA ALA A 139 -1.06 12.23 7.08
C ALA A 139 -2.06 11.92 8.20
N SER A 140 -1.51 11.55 9.35
CA SER A 140 -2.18 11.75 10.64
C SER A 140 -1.60 13.00 11.29
N TRP A 141 -2.42 13.72 12.06
CA TRP A 141 -1.99 14.96 12.70
C TRP A 141 -0.78 14.79 13.61
N LYS A 142 -0.61 13.61 14.22
CA LYS A 142 0.46 13.31 15.20
C LYS A 142 1.69 12.60 14.63
N ASN A 143 1.66 12.17 13.37
CA ASN A 143 2.69 11.25 12.84
C ASN A 143 3.95 11.96 12.34
N ALA A 144 4.00 13.29 12.41
CA ALA A 144 5.16 14.07 12.02
C ALA A 144 5.33 15.29 12.95
N ARG A 145 6.57 15.78 13.01
CA ARG A 145 6.89 17.10 13.56
C ARG A 145 6.78 18.12 12.43
N TRP A 146 5.66 18.84 12.42
CA TRP A 146 5.35 19.82 11.38
C TRP A 146 6.07 21.13 11.62
N LEU A 147 6.70 21.63 10.57
CA LEU A 147 7.24 22.98 10.54
C LEU A 147 6.57 23.79 9.43
N ASP A 148 6.52 25.10 9.60
CA ASP A 148 6.05 26.03 8.58
C ASP A 148 7.12 26.26 7.50
N ALA A 149 6.82 27.12 6.53
CA ALA A 149 7.77 27.46 5.46
C ALA A 149 9.08 28.09 5.99
N ASN A 150 9.06 28.67 7.19
CA ASN A 150 10.19 29.33 7.84
C ASN A 150 10.93 28.42 8.84
N GLY A 151 10.49 27.17 9.02
CA GLY A 151 11.11 26.22 9.95
C GLY A 151 10.62 26.33 11.40
N LYS A 152 9.59 27.14 11.69
CA LYS A 152 8.97 27.21 13.02
C LYS A 152 7.95 26.10 13.21
N ALA A 153 7.66 25.72 14.45
CA ALA A 153 6.63 24.73 14.76
C ALA A 153 5.28 25.13 14.15
N PHE A 154 4.68 24.22 13.38
CA PHE A 154 3.41 24.45 12.70
C PHE A 154 2.27 23.75 13.44
N ASP A 155 1.35 24.53 14.00
CA ASP A 155 0.13 24.00 14.59
C ASP A 155 -0.86 23.57 13.51
N LEU A 156 -0.77 22.29 13.15
CA LEU A 156 -1.66 21.68 12.17
C LEU A 156 -3.13 21.72 12.61
N ILE A 157 -3.44 21.58 13.89
CA ILE A 157 -4.83 21.50 14.36
C ILE A 157 -5.48 22.88 14.29
N GLY A 158 -4.84 23.90 14.86
CA GLY A 158 -5.30 25.28 14.76
C GLY A 158 -5.40 25.75 13.31
N TYR A 159 -4.48 25.32 12.44
CA TYR A 159 -4.57 25.61 11.01
C TYR A 159 -5.83 24.98 10.37
N LEU A 160 -6.14 23.71 10.65
CA LEU A 160 -7.35 23.05 10.14
C LEU A 160 -8.66 23.71 10.65
N GLU A 161 -8.68 24.19 11.89
CA GLU A 161 -9.85 24.83 12.50
C GLU A 161 -10.08 26.26 12.00
N SER A 162 -9.02 27.01 11.73
CA SER A 162 -9.13 28.40 11.25
C SER A 162 -9.68 28.50 9.83
N ARG A 163 -9.54 27.44 9.03
CA ARG A 163 -9.94 27.42 7.61
C ARG A 163 -11.43 27.13 7.47
N ARG A 164 -12.04 27.64 6.40
CA ARG A 164 -13.47 27.48 6.09
C ARG A 164 -13.69 26.88 4.71
N GLU A 165 -12.70 27.00 3.85
CA GLU A 165 -12.66 26.41 2.51
C GLU A 165 -12.82 24.88 2.56
N GLU A 166 -13.40 24.31 1.51
CA GLU A 166 -13.53 22.86 1.37
C GLU A 166 -12.15 22.22 1.15
N VAL A 167 -11.35 22.81 0.26
CA VAL A 167 -9.97 22.40 0.00
C VAL A 167 -9.06 23.59 0.24
N PHE A 168 -8.01 23.37 1.02
CA PHE A 168 -6.98 24.37 1.27
C PHE A 168 -5.62 23.70 1.39
N GLU A 169 -4.59 24.51 1.19
CA GLU A 169 -3.22 24.02 1.08
C GLU A 169 -2.22 25.05 1.60
N THR A 170 -1.09 24.55 2.09
CA THR A 170 0.02 25.39 2.55
C THR A 170 1.35 24.67 2.39
N PRO A 171 2.45 25.38 2.09
CA PRO A 171 3.78 24.81 2.27
C PRO A 171 4.00 24.44 3.74
N VAL A 172 4.63 23.30 3.96
CA VAL A 172 5.07 22.80 5.27
C VAL A 172 6.45 22.17 5.12
N ARG A 173 7.11 21.88 6.22
CA ARG A 173 8.29 21.02 6.22
C ARG A 173 8.11 19.89 7.21
N LEU A 174 8.61 18.71 6.86
CA LEU A 174 8.71 17.57 7.76
C LEU A 174 10.07 17.64 8.45
N ALA A 175 10.08 17.83 9.77
CA ALA A 175 11.34 17.84 10.51
C ALA A 175 11.97 16.45 10.50
N LEU A 176 13.28 16.41 10.24
CA LEU A 176 14.10 15.22 10.35
C LEU A 176 14.77 15.16 11.71
N LYS A 177 15.13 13.96 12.16
CA LYS A 177 15.95 13.75 13.36
C LYS A 177 17.36 14.31 13.17
N LYS A 178 17.87 14.23 11.94
CA LYS A 178 19.18 14.73 11.52
C LYS A 178 19.08 15.29 10.11
N GLY A 179 19.72 16.43 9.86
CA GLY A 179 19.71 17.10 8.56
C GLY A 179 18.58 18.10 8.39
N GLU A 180 18.51 18.69 7.19
CA GLU A 180 17.54 19.73 6.85
C GLU A 180 16.11 19.16 6.72
N PRO A 181 15.08 19.87 7.24
CA PRO A 181 13.69 19.47 7.06
C PRO A 181 13.30 19.32 5.57
N VAL A 182 12.49 18.31 5.29
CA VAL A 182 12.00 18.06 3.92
C VAL A 182 10.89 19.04 3.60
N LYS A 183 11.07 19.84 2.55
CA LYS A 183 10.03 20.75 2.03
C LYS A 183 8.91 19.93 1.41
N MET A 184 7.69 20.18 1.88
CA MET A 184 6.49 19.51 1.41
C MET A 184 5.35 20.52 1.25
N ARG A 185 4.24 20.03 0.72
CA ARG A 185 2.98 20.73 0.61
C ARG A 185 1.91 19.94 1.33
N LEU A 186 1.21 20.60 2.24
CA LEU A 186 0.05 20.04 2.92
C LEU A 186 -1.21 20.41 2.16
N ILE A 187 -2.05 19.43 1.88
CA ILE A 187 -3.37 19.60 1.27
C ILE A 187 -4.39 19.00 2.23
N ALA A 188 -5.38 19.80 2.62
CA ALA A 188 -6.48 19.36 3.44
C ALA A 188 -7.79 19.46 2.65
N LEU A 189 -8.56 18.37 2.66
CA LEU A 189 -9.93 18.32 2.17
C LEU A 189 -10.86 18.13 3.36
N ARG A 190 -11.77 19.08 3.57
CA ARG A 190 -12.86 18.96 4.52
C ARG A 190 -13.83 17.88 4.06
N LYS A 191 -14.17 16.96 4.95
CA LYS A 191 -15.20 15.97 4.70
C LYS A 191 -16.58 16.59 4.83
N SER A 192 -17.57 15.97 4.18
CA SER A 192 -18.97 16.25 4.50
C SER A 192 -19.24 15.97 5.98
N GLU A 193 -20.23 16.67 6.55
CA GLU A 193 -20.56 16.53 7.97
C GLU A 193 -20.92 15.08 8.33
N ALA A 194 -21.67 14.40 7.46
CA ALA A 194 -21.99 12.98 7.63
C ALA A 194 -20.73 12.09 7.72
N ALA A 195 -19.77 12.27 6.80
CA ALA A 195 -18.54 11.51 6.78
C ALA A 195 -17.60 11.86 7.96
N ALA A 196 -17.62 13.13 8.41
CA ALA A 196 -16.90 13.57 9.59
C ALA A 196 -17.48 12.93 10.86
N GLN A 197 -18.81 12.89 11.00
CA GLN A 197 -19.49 12.25 12.13
C GLN A 197 -19.23 10.75 12.16
N GLU A 198 -19.29 10.06 11.02
CA GLU A 198 -18.95 8.65 10.95
C GLU A 198 -17.49 8.39 11.37
N ALA A 199 -16.56 9.22 10.90
CA ALA A 199 -15.15 9.12 11.29
C ALA A 199 -14.95 9.33 12.80
N ARG A 200 -15.62 10.33 13.40
CA ARG A 200 -15.61 10.57 14.85
C ARG A 200 -16.21 9.40 15.62
N ARG A 201 -17.33 8.82 15.16
CA ARG A 201 -17.95 7.62 15.75
C ARG A 201 -17.00 6.42 15.74
N LYS A 202 -16.30 6.17 14.63
CA LYS A 202 -15.30 5.08 14.52
C LYS A 202 -14.15 5.28 15.52
N ILE A 203 -13.59 6.49 15.61
CA ILE A 203 -12.53 6.82 16.57
C ILE A 203 -12.98 6.58 18.01
N ASN A 204 -14.18 7.05 18.38
CA ASN A 204 -14.72 6.84 19.72
C ASN A 204 -14.94 5.35 20.04
N LYS A 205 -15.45 4.57 19.07
CA LYS A 205 -15.65 3.13 19.22
C LYS A 205 -14.33 2.39 19.44
N GLU A 206 -13.31 2.70 18.63
CA GLU A 206 -11.98 2.10 18.76
C GLU A 206 -11.29 2.47 20.09
N ALA A 207 -11.43 3.73 20.53
CA ALA A 207 -10.87 4.19 21.78
C ALA A 207 -11.53 3.51 22.99
N LYS A 208 -12.86 3.39 22.98
CA LYS A 208 -13.62 2.65 24.00
C LYS A 208 -13.19 1.18 24.06
N ALA A 209 -13.07 0.52 22.90
CA ALA A 209 -12.63 -0.88 22.82
C ALA A 209 -11.21 -1.09 23.38
N LYS A 210 -10.35 -0.07 23.32
CA LYS A 210 -8.97 -0.10 23.82
C LYS A 210 -8.80 0.53 25.22
N GLY A 211 -9.88 0.94 25.88
CA GLY A 211 -9.84 1.61 27.19
C GLY A 211 -9.15 2.98 27.17
N ASN A 212 -9.03 3.62 26.00
CA ASN A 212 -8.31 4.89 25.84
C ASN A 212 -9.26 6.08 25.75
N LYS A 213 -8.85 7.22 26.30
CA LYS A 213 -9.57 8.50 26.12
C LYS A 213 -9.23 9.12 24.76
N VAL A 214 -10.25 9.58 24.03
CA VAL A 214 -10.07 10.27 22.75
C VAL A 214 -9.56 11.69 22.99
N ARG A 215 -8.56 12.08 22.20
CA ARG A 215 -8.00 13.43 22.19
C ARG A 215 -8.89 14.36 21.34
N PRO A 216 -9.21 15.58 21.79
CA PRO A 216 -9.98 16.56 20.99
C PRO A 216 -9.40 16.79 19.58
N GLU A 217 -8.09 16.85 19.48
CA GLU A 217 -7.33 17.02 18.24
C GLU A 217 -7.61 15.89 17.23
N ALA A 218 -7.82 14.66 17.73
CA ALA A 218 -8.18 13.53 16.88
C ALA A 218 -9.59 13.68 16.28
N LEU A 219 -10.53 14.28 17.01
CA LEU A 219 -11.90 14.54 16.54
C LEU A 219 -11.95 15.70 15.53
N ILE A 220 -11.09 16.70 15.70
CA ILE A 220 -10.90 17.78 14.74
C ILE A 220 -10.31 17.21 13.45
N ALA A 221 -9.18 16.51 13.53
CA ALA A 221 -8.52 15.91 12.37
C ALA A 221 -9.42 14.87 11.65
N ALA A 222 -10.36 14.23 12.35
CA ALA A 222 -11.32 13.29 11.76
C ALA A 222 -12.22 13.94 10.70
N GLY A 223 -12.44 15.26 10.81
CA GLY A 223 -13.21 16.05 9.85
C GLY A 223 -12.50 16.28 8.51
N PHE A 224 -11.23 15.86 8.37
CA PHE A 224 -10.43 16.14 7.19
C PHE A 224 -9.79 14.88 6.60
N VAL A 225 -9.49 14.95 5.30
CA VAL A 225 -8.47 14.14 4.64
C VAL A 225 -7.25 15.03 4.49
N ILE A 226 -6.16 14.65 5.14
CA ILE A 226 -4.90 15.39 5.13
C ILE A 226 -3.91 14.61 4.29
N LEU A 227 -3.39 15.25 3.25
CA LEU A 227 -2.34 14.73 2.39
C LEU A 227 -1.10 15.60 2.51
N VAL A 228 0.05 14.98 2.37
CA VAL A 228 1.34 15.64 2.25
C VAL A 228 1.97 15.17 0.95
N THR A 229 2.45 16.12 0.16
CA THR A 229 3.01 15.83 -1.15
C THR A 229 4.25 16.65 -1.43
N SER A 230 5.19 16.10 -2.20
CA SER A 230 6.32 16.84 -2.76
C SER A 230 6.00 17.46 -4.12
N LEU A 231 4.86 17.09 -4.72
CA LEU A 231 4.47 17.55 -6.04
C LEU A 231 4.26 19.07 -6.10
N ASP A 232 4.78 19.66 -7.18
CA ASP A 232 4.65 21.08 -7.46
C ASP A 232 3.19 21.54 -7.53
N ARG A 233 2.93 22.76 -7.09
CA ARG A 233 1.59 23.34 -7.00
C ARG A 233 1.00 23.65 -8.37
N GLN A 234 1.81 24.18 -9.29
CA GLN A 234 1.37 24.58 -10.61
C GLN A 234 1.14 23.34 -11.49
N GLU A 235 2.06 22.37 -11.42
CA GLU A 235 1.95 21.13 -12.19
C GLU A 235 0.83 20.22 -11.66
N PHE A 236 0.70 20.09 -10.33
CA PHE A 236 -0.31 19.25 -9.68
C PHE A 236 -1.18 20.07 -8.72
N PRO A 237 -2.25 20.73 -9.20
CA PRO A 237 -3.19 21.43 -8.35
C PRO A 237 -3.82 20.52 -7.27
N ALA A 238 -4.27 21.10 -6.16
CA ALA A 238 -4.72 20.34 -4.99
C ALA A 238 -5.84 19.33 -5.32
N GLY A 239 -6.78 19.72 -6.18
CA GLY A 239 -7.83 18.83 -6.68
C GLY A 239 -7.29 17.62 -7.46
N THR A 240 -6.22 17.79 -8.24
CA THR A 240 -5.56 16.70 -8.98
C THR A 240 -4.88 15.74 -8.01
N VAL A 241 -4.16 16.24 -7.00
CA VAL A 241 -3.52 15.40 -5.98
C VAL A 241 -4.57 14.62 -5.18
N LEU A 242 -5.71 15.23 -4.85
CA LEU A 242 -6.82 14.56 -4.18
C LEU A 242 -7.43 13.44 -5.05
N LYS A 243 -7.67 13.70 -6.35
CA LYS A 243 -8.14 12.69 -7.30
C LYS A 243 -7.14 11.54 -7.43
N LEU A 244 -5.85 11.87 -7.55
CA LEU A 244 -4.76 10.89 -7.61
C LEU A 244 -4.73 10.03 -6.35
N TYR A 245 -4.79 10.63 -5.16
CA TYR A 245 -4.81 9.89 -3.90
C TYR A 245 -6.05 8.99 -3.76
N ARG A 246 -7.20 9.39 -4.32
CA ARG A 246 -8.39 8.51 -4.34
C ARG A 246 -8.07 7.19 -5.02
N MET A 247 -7.28 7.18 -6.10
CA MET A 247 -6.93 5.96 -6.84
C MET A 247 -6.16 4.93 -6.03
N ARG A 248 -5.69 5.26 -4.82
CA ARG A 248 -5.11 4.29 -3.88
C ARG A 248 -6.02 3.08 -3.62
N TRP A 249 -7.35 3.21 -3.73
CA TRP A 249 -8.26 2.06 -3.59
C TRP A 249 -7.98 0.92 -4.61
N ARG A 250 -7.29 1.20 -5.72
CA ARG A 250 -6.95 0.21 -6.75
C ARG A 250 -6.08 -0.93 -6.21
N ILE A 251 -5.06 -0.64 -5.37
CA ILE A 251 -4.23 -1.71 -4.79
C ILE A 251 -5.01 -2.56 -3.78
N GLU A 252 -5.96 -1.96 -3.04
CA GLU A 252 -6.82 -2.71 -2.12
C GLU A 252 -7.72 -3.68 -2.89
N LEU A 253 -8.24 -3.25 -4.04
CA LEU A 253 -8.99 -4.11 -4.94
C LEU A 253 -8.09 -5.21 -5.51
N ALA A 254 -6.86 -4.90 -5.91
CA ALA A 254 -5.89 -5.91 -6.37
C ALA A 254 -5.63 -6.96 -5.27
N PHE A 255 -5.44 -6.55 -4.01
CA PHE A 255 -5.35 -7.46 -2.87
C PHE A 255 -6.63 -8.26 -2.64
N LYS A 256 -7.81 -7.65 -2.83
CA LYS A 256 -9.09 -8.36 -2.74
C LYS A 256 -9.20 -9.43 -3.84
N ARG A 257 -8.82 -9.13 -5.07
CA ARG A 257 -8.77 -10.11 -6.19
C ARG A 257 -7.79 -11.23 -5.87
N LEU A 258 -6.59 -10.90 -5.40
CA LEU A 258 -5.57 -11.87 -5.01
C LEU A 258 -6.07 -12.84 -3.93
N LYS A 259 -6.76 -12.34 -2.90
CA LYS A 259 -7.26 -13.17 -1.80
C LYS A 259 -8.54 -13.94 -2.12
N SER A 260 -9.48 -13.31 -2.82
CA SER A 260 -10.83 -13.86 -3.04
C SER A 260 -10.97 -14.60 -4.36
N LEU A 261 -10.44 -14.07 -5.46
CA LEU A 261 -10.59 -14.66 -6.81
C LEU A 261 -9.47 -15.66 -7.09
N ILE A 262 -8.22 -15.23 -6.92
CA ILE A 262 -7.04 -16.09 -7.12
C ILE A 262 -6.90 -17.10 -5.96
N GLY A 263 -7.46 -16.75 -4.80
CA GLY A 263 -7.55 -17.67 -3.67
C GLY A 263 -6.30 -17.71 -2.80
N LEU A 264 -5.53 -16.62 -2.72
CA LEU A 264 -4.44 -16.47 -1.76
C LEU A 264 -4.98 -16.49 -0.33
N ARG A 265 -5.11 -17.70 0.20
CA ARG A 265 -5.51 -18.04 1.56
C ARG A 265 -4.30 -18.55 2.32
N ALA A 266 -4.55 -19.10 3.51
CA ALA A 266 -3.52 -19.80 4.25
C ALA A 266 -2.90 -20.94 3.41
N PRO A 267 -1.60 -21.21 3.58
CA PRO A 267 -0.93 -22.29 2.88
C PRO A 267 -1.56 -23.65 3.24
N PRO A 268 -1.49 -24.64 2.34
CA PRO A 268 -2.18 -25.93 2.49
C PRO A 268 -1.62 -26.83 3.60
N ALA A 269 -0.53 -26.42 4.25
CA ALA A 269 0.16 -27.19 5.28
C ALA A 269 0.70 -26.28 6.39
N LYS A 270 1.07 -26.91 7.53
CA LYS A 270 1.67 -26.25 8.69
C LYS A 270 3.18 -26.01 8.57
N ASP A 271 3.82 -26.53 7.52
CA ASP A 271 5.25 -26.33 7.30
C ASP A 271 5.52 -24.89 6.82
N PRO A 272 6.20 -24.02 7.60
CA PRO A 272 6.42 -22.63 7.23
C PRO A 272 7.19 -22.45 5.92
N ARG A 273 7.97 -23.46 5.51
CA ARG A 273 8.73 -23.46 4.25
C ARG A 273 7.83 -23.45 3.02
N ILE A 274 6.55 -23.83 3.16
CA ILE A 274 5.58 -23.88 2.06
C ILE A 274 4.92 -22.51 1.85
N ALA A 275 4.88 -21.66 2.86
CA ALA A 275 4.11 -20.42 2.81
C ALA A 275 4.65 -19.41 1.80
N LYS A 276 5.97 -19.22 1.74
CA LYS A 276 6.58 -18.29 0.78
C LYS A 276 6.40 -18.78 -0.67
N PRO A 277 6.71 -20.04 -1.04
CA PRO A 277 6.36 -20.58 -2.35
C PRO A 277 4.87 -20.51 -2.68
N TRP A 278 3.99 -20.73 -1.69
CA TRP A 278 2.54 -20.62 -1.88
C TRP A 278 2.12 -19.19 -2.24
N ILE A 279 2.61 -18.19 -1.50
CA ILE A 279 2.37 -16.77 -1.80
C ILE A 279 2.87 -16.44 -3.21
N LEU A 280 4.10 -16.84 -3.54
CA LEU A 280 4.70 -16.58 -4.84
C LEU A 280 3.89 -17.24 -5.97
N ALA A 281 3.41 -18.47 -5.80
CA ALA A 281 2.58 -19.13 -6.82
C ALA A 281 1.28 -18.37 -7.10
N HIS A 282 0.59 -17.87 -6.06
CA HIS A 282 -0.64 -17.09 -6.24
C HIS A 282 -0.36 -15.71 -6.82
N PHE A 283 0.75 -15.09 -6.40
CA PHE A 283 1.17 -13.82 -6.97
C PHE A 283 1.54 -13.97 -8.45
N LEU A 284 2.21 -15.06 -8.82
CA LEU A 284 2.48 -15.40 -10.23
C LEU A 284 1.19 -15.53 -11.03
N ILE A 285 0.16 -16.20 -10.49
CA ILE A 285 -1.17 -16.26 -11.11
C ILE A 285 -1.76 -14.86 -11.30
N ALA A 286 -1.58 -13.95 -10.34
CA ALA A 286 -2.03 -12.56 -10.49
C ALA A 286 -1.33 -11.87 -11.66
N LEU A 287 -0.01 -11.92 -11.72
CA LEU A 287 0.77 -11.26 -12.77
C LEU A 287 0.45 -11.77 -14.18
N VAL A 288 0.13 -13.06 -14.34
CA VAL A 288 -0.24 -13.60 -15.67
C VAL A 288 -1.70 -13.33 -16.04
N THR A 289 -2.58 -13.07 -15.07
CA THR A 289 -4.01 -12.80 -15.31
C THR A 289 -4.35 -11.30 -15.36
N GLU A 290 -3.46 -10.44 -14.87
CA GLU A 290 -3.61 -8.98 -14.91
C GLU A 290 -3.82 -8.43 -16.34
N PRO A 291 -2.99 -8.77 -17.35
CA PRO A 291 -3.21 -8.29 -18.71
C PRO A 291 -4.57 -8.70 -19.30
N LEU A 292 -4.99 -9.95 -19.03
CA LEU A 292 -6.27 -10.49 -19.51
C LEU A 292 -7.47 -9.78 -18.89
N SER A 293 -7.33 -9.32 -17.65
CA SER A 293 -8.39 -8.57 -16.96
C SER A 293 -8.60 -7.17 -17.56
N GLN A 294 -7.56 -6.59 -18.19
CA GLN A 294 -7.65 -5.29 -18.85
C GLN A 294 -8.30 -5.41 -20.24
N GLU A 295 -7.96 -6.45 -21.01
CA GLU A 295 -8.55 -6.71 -22.34
C GLU A 295 -10.06 -6.94 -22.28
N LEU A 296 -10.54 -7.56 -21.20
CA LEU A 296 -11.96 -7.86 -21.02
C LEU A 296 -12.79 -6.66 -20.54
N GLY A 297 -12.19 -5.49 -20.31
CA GLY A 297 -12.91 -4.26 -19.93
C GLY A 297 -13.71 -4.35 -18.63
N VAL A 298 -13.47 -5.38 -17.80
CA VAL A 298 -14.25 -5.64 -16.60
C VAL A 298 -13.79 -4.70 -15.48
N SER A 299 -14.33 -3.48 -15.50
CA SER A 299 -14.43 -2.70 -14.27
C SER A 299 -15.27 -3.53 -13.29
N PRO A 300 -14.75 -3.84 -12.09
CA PRO A 300 -15.58 -4.52 -11.10
C PRO A 300 -16.73 -3.59 -10.68
N PRO A 301 -17.90 -4.14 -10.35
CA PRO A 301 -19.09 -3.39 -9.95
C PRO A 301 -18.87 -2.57 -8.67
#